data_AF-A0A845LI38-F1
#
_entry.id   AF-A0A845LI38-F1
#
_cell.length_a   1.000
_cell.length_b   1.000
_cell.length_c   1.000
_cell.angle_alpha   90.00
_cell.angle_beta   90.00
_cell.angle_gamma   90.00
#
_symmetry.space_group_name_H-M   'P 1'
#
loop_
_entity.id
_entity.type
_entity.pdbx_description
1 polymer ?
#
loop_
_entity_poly.entity_id
_entity_poly.type
_entity_poly.pdbx_seq_one_letter_code
_entity_poly.pdbx_strand_id
1 'polypeptide(L)'
;MNLYEWLQTAIGNEEGAAEVYERIAQKSAPDIASIARVFKAEELSHAERISVIVNGIKESDLALSTDMPNEAAIKTKNERLSDDELNFMNRKELFLFALKGEKESIELYSELEKLFGKGSKERELFGKLAAEEKNHMFFVLQQLHEL
;
A
#
# COMPACT_ATOMS: atom_id res chain seq x y z
N MET A 1 -12.18 16.26 1.23
CA MET A 1 -11.71 15.34 0.19
C MET A 1 -12.88 14.47 -0.28
N ASN A 2 -13.18 14.46 -1.57
CA ASN A 2 -14.21 13.59 -2.17
C ASN A 2 -13.66 12.18 -2.46
N LEU A 3 -14.52 11.24 -2.88
CA LEU A 3 -14.09 9.86 -3.15
C LEU A 3 -12.98 9.77 -4.20
N TYR A 4 -13.09 10.56 -5.27
CA TYR A 4 -12.10 10.57 -6.34
C TYR A 4 -10.72 11.01 -5.83
N GLU A 5 -10.65 12.14 -5.12
CA GLU A 5 -9.41 12.66 -4.52
C GLU A 5 -8.79 11.65 -3.53
N TRP A 6 -9.64 10.91 -2.82
CA TRP A 6 -9.20 9.85 -1.92
C TRP A 6 -8.55 8.67 -2.63
N LEU A 7 -9.21 8.17 -3.67
CA LEU A 7 -8.67 7.08 -4.47
C LEU A 7 -7.37 7.48 -5.17
N GLN A 8 -7.28 8.73 -5.64
CA GLN A 8 -6.04 9.31 -6.13
C GLN A 8 -4.94 9.32 -5.07
N THR A 9 -5.29 9.65 -3.82
CA THR A 9 -4.33 9.59 -2.70
C THR A 9 -3.89 8.15 -2.42
N ALA A 10 -4.81 7.17 -2.46
CA ALA A 10 -4.47 5.76 -2.30
C ALA A 10 -3.53 5.28 -3.42
N ILE A 11 -3.79 5.64 -4.68
CA ILE A 11 -2.88 5.34 -5.81
C ILE A 11 -1.49 5.93 -5.56
N GLY A 12 -1.42 7.21 -5.20
CA GLY A 12 -0.14 7.87 -4.94
C GLY A 12 0.64 7.26 -3.77
N ASN A 13 -0.05 6.66 -2.79
CA ASN A 13 0.60 5.93 -1.71
C ASN A 13 1.25 4.63 -2.18
N GLU A 14 0.55 3.83 -2.99
CA GLU A 14 1.08 2.60 -3.58
C GLU A 14 2.25 2.91 -4.54
N GLU A 15 2.12 3.95 -5.36
CA GLU A 15 3.20 4.41 -6.25
C GLU A 15 4.42 4.90 -5.45
N GLY A 16 4.20 5.67 -4.38
CA GLY A 16 5.27 6.12 -3.49
C GLY A 16 5.97 4.96 -2.79
N ALA A 17 5.22 3.95 -2.35
CA ALA A 17 5.79 2.72 -1.77
C ALA A 17 6.66 1.97 -2.78
N ALA A 18 6.18 1.82 -4.03
CA ALA A 18 6.94 1.22 -5.12
C ALA A 18 8.25 1.98 -5.39
N GLU A 19 8.23 3.32 -5.33
CA GLU A 19 9.45 4.15 -5.44
C GLU A 19 10.44 3.88 -4.30
N VAL A 20 9.96 3.74 -3.05
CA VAL A 20 10.83 3.41 -1.91
C VAL A 20 11.48 2.03 -2.10
N TYR A 21 10.72 1.02 -2.50
CA TYR A 21 11.27 -0.31 -2.79
C TYR A 21 12.26 -0.30 -3.95
N GLU A 22 12.04 0.52 -4.98
CA GLU A 22 13.03 0.71 -6.05
C GLU A 22 14.32 1.33 -5.51
N ARG A 23 14.22 2.36 -4.66
CA ARG A 23 15.40 2.99 -4.03
C ARG A 23 16.18 2.01 -3.16
N ILE A 24 15.48 1.14 -2.39
CA ILE A 24 16.11 0.04 -1.66
C ILE A 24 16.83 -0.88 -2.65
N ALA A 25 16.15 -1.32 -3.71
CA ALA A 25 16.74 -2.25 -4.67
C ALA A 25 17.98 -1.72 -5.41
N GLN A 26 18.09 -0.40 -5.58
CA GLN A 26 19.24 0.25 -6.21
C GLN A 26 20.46 0.35 -5.29
N LYS A 27 20.25 0.36 -3.98
CA LYS A 27 21.29 0.65 -2.98
C LYS A 27 21.70 -0.54 -2.12
N SER A 28 20.91 -1.61 -2.11
CA SER A 28 21.17 -2.80 -1.30
C SER A 28 21.86 -3.91 -2.09
N ALA A 29 22.33 -4.94 -1.36
CA ALA A 29 22.94 -6.14 -1.95
C ALA A 29 21.96 -6.88 -2.90
N PRO A 30 22.46 -7.68 -3.87
CA PRO A 30 21.62 -8.30 -4.90
C PRO A 30 20.44 -9.13 -4.38
N ASP A 31 20.58 -9.82 -3.26
CA ASP A 31 19.52 -10.64 -2.68
C ASP A 31 18.41 -9.76 -2.06
N ILE A 32 18.78 -8.71 -1.32
CA ILE A 32 17.83 -7.69 -0.81
C ILE A 32 17.12 -7.00 -1.98
N ALA A 33 17.88 -6.62 -3.00
CA ALA A 33 17.36 -5.94 -4.17
C ALA A 33 16.34 -6.79 -4.94
N SER A 34 16.55 -8.11 -5.01
CA SER A 34 15.58 -9.01 -5.63
C SER A 34 14.26 -9.04 -4.85
N ILE A 35 14.31 -9.09 -3.52
CA ILE A 35 13.11 -9.11 -2.66
C ILE A 35 12.38 -7.77 -2.77
N ALA A 36 13.09 -6.65 -2.67
CA ALA A 36 12.49 -5.32 -2.78
C ALA A 36 11.76 -5.10 -4.13
N ARG A 37 12.29 -5.64 -5.24
CA ARG A 37 11.60 -5.56 -6.54
C ARG A 37 10.31 -6.37 -6.61
N VAL A 38 10.18 -7.45 -5.82
CA VAL A 38 8.92 -8.19 -5.71
C VAL A 38 7.88 -7.32 -5.02
N PHE A 39 8.21 -6.72 -3.87
CA PHE A 39 7.31 -5.78 -3.19
C PHE A 39 6.93 -4.60 -4.07
N LYS A 40 7.90 -3.99 -4.77
CA LYS A 40 7.63 -2.94 -5.76
C LYS A 40 6.56 -3.35 -6.79
N ALA A 41 6.68 -4.55 -7.35
CA ALA A 41 5.75 -5.02 -8.37
C ALA A 41 4.34 -5.20 -7.81
N GLU A 42 4.22 -5.64 -6.57
CA GLU A 42 2.95 -5.79 -5.86
C GLU A 42 2.27 -4.43 -5.62
N GLU A 43 3.02 -3.46 -5.11
CA GLU A 43 2.53 -2.09 -4.89
C GLU A 43 2.01 -1.45 -6.20
N LEU A 44 2.73 -1.65 -7.31
CA LEU A 44 2.25 -1.18 -8.62
C LEU A 44 0.98 -1.89 -9.10
N SER A 45 0.84 -3.18 -8.80
CA SER A 45 -0.38 -3.96 -9.09
C SER A 45 -1.58 -3.43 -8.30
N HIS A 46 -1.39 -3.05 -7.03
CA HIS A 46 -2.43 -2.38 -6.25
C HIS A 46 -2.84 -1.04 -6.86
N ALA A 47 -1.87 -0.19 -7.19
CA ALA A 47 -2.11 1.11 -7.82
C ALA A 47 -2.93 0.97 -9.11
N GLU A 48 -2.61 0.00 -9.96
CA GLU A 48 -3.35 -0.29 -11.19
C GLU A 48 -4.80 -0.70 -10.89
N ARG A 49 -5.00 -1.62 -9.94
CA ARG A 49 -6.34 -2.11 -9.56
C ARG A 49 -7.22 -1.01 -8.99
N ILE A 50 -6.66 -0.10 -8.19
CA ILE A 50 -7.37 1.07 -7.66
C ILE A 50 -7.69 2.05 -8.80
N SER A 51 -6.76 2.26 -9.74
CA SER A 51 -6.95 3.14 -10.90
C SER A 51 -8.11 2.68 -11.81
N VAL A 52 -8.30 1.37 -11.97
CA VAL A 52 -9.45 0.82 -12.72
C VAL A 52 -10.78 1.26 -12.10
N ILE A 53 -10.87 1.35 -10.77
CA ILE A 53 -12.07 1.85 -10.09
C ILE A 53 -12.24 3.35 -10.30
N VAL A 54 -11.16 4.13 -10.17
CA VAL A 54 -11.20 5.58 -10.40
C VAL A 54 -11.77 5.91 -11.77
N ASN A 55 -11.34 5.19 -12.81
CA ASN A 55 -11.83 5.37 -14.18
C ASN A 55 -13.30 4.98 -14.37
N GLY A 56 -13.85 4.17 -13.46
CA GLY A 56 -15.25 3.73 -13.46
C GLY A 56 -16.21 4.66 -12.70
N ILE A 57 -15.69 5.58 -11.87
CA ILE A 57 -16.49 6.54 -11.10
C ILE A 57 -16.77 7.77 -11.97
N LYS A 58 -18.05 8.12 -12.13
CA LYS A 58 -18.43 9.39 -12.77
C LYS A 58 -18.25 10.52 -11.76
N GLU A 59 -17.78 11.69 -12.20
CA GLU A 59 -17.70 12.93 -11.38
C GLU A 59 -19.05 13.30 -10.71
N SER A 60 -20.18 12.72 -11.11
CA SER A 60 -21.47 12.96 -10.47
C SER A 60 -21.72 12.14 -9.19
N ASP A 61 -20.93 11.11 -8.89
CA ASP A 61 -21.11 10.22 -7.72
C ASP A 61 -20.32 10.70 -6.48
N LEU A 62 -19.86 11.96 -6.49
CA LEU A 62 -18.81 12.54 -5.64
C LEU A 62 -19.19 12.88 -4.18
N ALA A 63 -20.43 12.67 -3.75
CA ALA A 63 -20.85 13.01 -2.39
C ALA A 63 -20.88 11.77 -1.48
N LEU A 64 -19.73 11.42 -0.89
CA LEU A 64 -19.72 10.56 0.30
C LEU A 64 -20.28 11.37 1.48
N SER A 65 -21.32 10.86 2.14
CA SER A 65 -22.01 11.55 3.25
C SER A 65 -21.28 11.41 4.60
N THR A 66 -20.06 10.90 4.59
CA THR A 66 -19.32 10.49 5.80
C THR A 66 -17.98 11.20 5.87
N ASP A 67 -17.66 11.69 7.07
CA ASP A 67 -16.32 12.19 7.39
C ASP A 67 -15.31 11.08 7.12
N MET A 68 -14.55 11.24 6.03
CA MET A 68 -13.48 10.32 5.66
C MET A 68 -12.41 10.29 6.77
N PRO A 69 -11.70 9.16 6.96
CA PRO A 69 -10.61 9.08 7.95
C PRO A 69 -9.62 10.23 7.75
N ASN A 70 -9.23 10.96 8.79
CA ASN A 70 -8.42 12.19 8.62
C ASN A 70 -7.17 11.97 7.73
N GLU A 71 -6.80 12.94 6.89
CA GLU A 71 -5.65 12.87 5.95
C GLU A 71 -4.33 12.38 6.59
N ALA A 72 -4.19 12.56 7.90
CA ALA A 72 -3.07 12.08 8.68
C ALA A 72 -2.94 10.54 8.72
N ALA A 73 -4.03 9.78 8.59
CA ALA A 73 -4.01 8.30 8.55
C ALA A 73 -3.51 7.75 7.20
N ILE A 74 -3.49 8.58 6.15
CA ILE A 74 -3.10 8.22 4.79
C ILE A 74 -1.60 8.45 4.54
N LYS A 75 -0.89 9.13 5.45
CA LYS A 75 0.52 9.56 5.25
C LYS A 75 1.56 8.42 5.33
N THR A 76 1.17 7.16 5.23
CA THR A 76 1.84 6.10 5.97
C THR A 76 2.96 5.35 5.23
N LYS A 77 2.99 5.24 3.90
CA LYS A 77 4.08 4.49 3.24
C LYS A 77 5.36 5.28 2.90
N ASN A 78 5.37 6.60 3.13
CA ASN A 78 6.43 7.51 2.67
C ASN A 78 7.35 8.00 3.81
N GLU A 79 7.70 7.14 4.78
CA GLU A 79 8.85 7.45 5.62
C GLU A 79 10.09 7.58 4.74
N ARG A 80 10.68 8.78 4.73
CA ARG A 80 11.89 9.06 3.97
C ARG A 80 13.04 8.32 4.64
N LEU A 81 13.29 7.09 4.19
CA LEU A 81 14.57 6.44 4.43
C LEU A 81 15.67 7.30 3.79
N SER A 82 16.62 7.73 4.63
CA SER A 82 17.81 8.42 4.20
C SER A 82 18.67 7.50 3.33
N ASP A 83 19.54 8.12 2.54
CA ASP A 83 20.43 7.36 1.66
C ASP A 83 21.40 6.47 2.43
N ASP A 84 21.78 6.87 3.64
CA ASP A 84 22.62 6.07 4.53
C ASP A 84 21.85 4.86 5.08
N GLU A 85 20.59 5.01 5.49
CA GLU A 85 19.73 3.89 5.92
C GLU A 85 19.53 2.85 4.81
N LEU A 86 19.44 3.29 3.56
CA LEU A 86 19.27 2.40 2.40
C LEU A 86 20.55 1.60 2.05
N ASN A 87 21.73 2.20 2.24
CA ASN A 87 23.01 1.56 1.91
C ASN A 87 23.34 0.38 2.84
N PHE A 88 22.81 0.37 4.06
CA PHE A 88 23.08 -0.66 5.06
C PHE A 88 21.88 -1.60 5.30
N MET A 89 20.82 -1.48 4.51
CA MET A 89 19.62 -2.27 4.68
C MET A 89 19.90 -3.77 4.56
N ASN A 90 19.65 -4.49 5.65
CA ASN A 90 19.70 -5.95 5.71
C ASN A 90 18.30 -6.58 5.55
N ARG A 91 18.23 -7.92 5.44
CA ARG A 91 16.96 -8.65 5.26
C ARG A 91 15.94 -8.33 6.34
N LYS A 92 16.37 -8.29 7.61
CA LYS A 92 15.48 -8.04 8.74
C LYS A 92 14.90 -6.64 8.66
N GLU A 93 15.71 -5.64 8.33
CA GLU A 93 15.27 -4.25 8.16
C GLU A 93 14.29 -4.10 7.01
N LEU A 94 14.57 -4.72 5.85
CA LEU A 94 13.63 -4.76 4.72
C LEU A 94 12.29 -5.35 5.12
N PHE A 95 12.29 -6.51 5.79
CA PHE A 95 11.03 -7.16 6.19
C PHE A 95 10.29 -6.40 7.30
N LEU A 96 10.99 -5.73 8.22
CA LEU A 96 10.34 -4.85 9.20
C LEU A 96 9.71 -3.62 8.54
N PHE A 97 10.38 -3.05 7.52
CA PHE A 97 9.83 -1.97 6.70
C PHE A 97 8.58 -2.45 5.96
N ALA A 98 8.66 -3.60 5.28
CA ALA A 98 7.52 -4.18 4.58
C ALA A 98 6.36 -4.45 5.54
N LEU A 99 6.62 -5.07 6.70
CA LEU A 99 5.59 -5.37 7.71
C LEU A 99 4.78 -4.14 8.13
N LYS A 100 5.45 -3.00 8.29
CA LYS A 100 4.79 -1.74 8.60
C LYS A 100 3.89 -1.29 7.45
N GLY A 101 4.41 -1.30 6.22
CA GLY A 101 3.64 -0.97 5.01
C GLY A 101 2.40 -1.84 4.86
N GLU A 102 2.53 -3.16 5.02
CA GLU A 102 1.41 -4.12 4.93
C GLU A 102 0.33 -3.80 5.97
N LYS A 103 0.72 -3.54 7.22
CA LYS A 103 -0.23 -3.20 8.29
C LYS A 103 -1.00 -1.93 7.95
N GLU A 104 -0.32 -0.91 7.45
CA GLU A 104 -0.92 0.37 7.09
C GLU A 104 -1.86 0.23 5.89
N SER A 105 -1.50 -0.58 4.88
CA SER A 105 -2.41 -0.94 3.78
C SER A 105 -3.68 -1.62 4.28
N ILE A 106 -3.54 -2.59 5.19
CA ILE A 106 -4.69 -3.33 5.75
C ILE A 106 -5.65 -2.36 6.42
N GLU A 107 -5.14 -1.44 7.24
CA GLU A 107 -5.94 -0.44 7.91
C GLU A 107 -6.65 0.47 6.89
N LEU A 108 -5.90 0.99 5.91
CA LEU A 108 -6.42 1.85 4.85
C LEU A 108 -7.54 1.16 4.04
N TYR A 109 -7.27 -0.01 3.49
CA TYR A 109 -8.22 -0.74 2.66
C TYR A 109 -9.44 -1.22 3.45
N SER A 110 -9.26 -1.60 4.72
CA SER A 110 -10.40 -1.97 5.58
C SER A 110 -11.31 -0.78 5.89
N GLU A 111 -10.76 0.43 6.06
CA GLU A 111 -11.58 1.64 6.19
C GLU A 111 -12.27 1.99 4.87
N LEU A 112 -11.58 1.85 3.73
CA LEU A 112 -12.17 2.07 2.40
C LEU A 112 -13.34 1.11 2.14
N GLU A 113 -13.20 -0.17 2.46
CA GLU A 113 -14.28 -1.15 2.32
C GLU A 113 -15.58 -0.68 3.03
N LYS A 114 -15.47 -0.13 4.24
CA LYS A 114 -16.62 0.25 5.07
C LYS A 114 -17.43 1.41 4.49
N LEU A 115 -16.82 2.23 3.65
CA LEU A 115 -17.45 3.41 3.04
C LEU A 115 -18.42 3.04 1.92
N PHE A 116 -18.33 1.82 1.40
CA PHE A 116 -19.15 1.36 0.29
C PHE A 116 -20.30 0.46 0.72
N GLY A 117 -21.42 0.60 0.01
CA GLY A 117 -22.61 -0.23 0.18
C GLY A 117 -22.30 -1.72 0.00
N LYS A 118 -23.02 -2.58 0.72
CA LYS A 118 -22.90 -4.03 0.54
C LYS A 118 -23.20 -4.42 -0.92
N GLY A 119 -22.35 -5.25 -1.51
CA GLY A 119 -22.48 -5.72 -2.89
C GLY A 119 -21.99 -4.73 -3.96
N SER A 120 -21.39 -3.60 -3.57
CA SER A 120 -20.70 -2.73 -4.53
C SER A 120 -19.35 -3.34 -4.95
N LYS A 121 -18.91 -3.04 -6.17
CA LYS A 121 -17.64 -3.55 -6.70
C LYS A 121 -16.43 -2.98 -5.94
N GLU A 122 -16.54 -1.74 -5.48
CA GLU A 122 -15.54 -1.03 -4.70
C GLU A 122 -15.34 -1.70 -3.34
N ARG A 123 -16.45 -2.03 -2.66
CA ARG A 123 -16.42 -2.78 -1.42
C ARG A 123 -15.69 -4.12 -1.61
N GLU A 124 -16.05 -4.87 -2.64
CA GLU A 124 -15.42 -6.15 -2.93
C GLU A 124 -13.92 -6.02 -3.24
N LEU A 125 -13.51 -4.97 -3.97
CA LEU A 125 -12.09 -4.74 -4.26
C LEU A 125 -11.32 -4.44 -2.97
N PHE A 126 -11.77 -3.48 -2.17
CA PHE A 126 -11.03 -3.08 -0.97
C PHE A 126 -10.99 -4.19 0.08
N GLY A 127 -12.07 -4.98 0.20
CA GLY A 127 -12.05 -6.19 1.03
C GLY A 127 -11.03 -7.23 0.53
N LYS A 128 -10.86 -7.38 -0.78
CA LYS A 128 -9.84 -8.27 -1.37
C LYS A 128 -8.43 -7.75 -1.14
N LEU A 129 -8.17 -6.47 -1.41
CA LEU A 129 -6.87 -5.84 -1.16
C LEU A 129 -6.48 -5.97 0.31
N ALA A 130 -7.38 -5.64 1.25
CA ALA A 130 -7.12 -5.81 2.68
C ALA A 130 -6.84 -7.26 3.09
N ALA A 131 -7.40 -8.25 2.38
CA ALA A 131 -7.14 -9.67 2.63
C ALA A 131 -5.81 -10.13 2.03
N GLU A 132 -5.43 -9.62 0.86
CA GLU A 132 -4.14 -9.86 0.21
C GLU A 132 -3.01 -9.33 1.08
N GLU A 133 -3.10 -8.09 1.56
CA GLU A 133 -2.09 -7.48 2.43
C GLU A 133 -1.96 -8.23 3.78
N LYS A 134 -3.05 -8.83 4.29
CA LYS A 134 -2.96 -9.74 5.45
C LYS A 134 -2.11 -10.98 5.13
N ASN A 135 -2.23 -11.53 3.94
CA ASN A 135 -1.42 -12.67 3.51
C ASN A 135 0.04 -12.27 3.33
N HIS A 136 0.31 -11.09 2.76
CA HIS A 136 1.66 -10.54 2.66
C HIS A 136 2.26 -10.32 4.05
N MET A 137 1.50 -9.73 4.98
CA MET A 137 1.89 -9.60 6.38
C MET A 137 2.27 -10.95 7.02
N PHE A 138 1.48 -12.01 6.80
CA PHE A 138 1.81 -13.35 7.30
C PHE A 138 3.11 -13.89 6.69
N PHE A 139 3.30 -13.73 5.38
CA PHE A 139 4.53 -14.10 4.71
C PHE A 139 5.74 -13.37 5.31
N VAL A 140 5.64 -12.05 5.47
CA VAL A 140 6.70 -11.21 6.07
C VAL A 140 7.02 -11.64 7.50
N LEU A 141 6.01 -11.93 8.32
CA LEU A 141 6.20 -12.43 9.69
C LEU A 141 6.89 -13.80 9.70
N GLN A 142 6.55 -14.69 8.77
CA GLN A 142 7.24 -15.97 8.63
C GLN A 142 8.72 -15.76 8.28
N GLN A 143 9.02 -14.89 7.31
CA GLN A 143 10.40 -14.57 6.95
C GLN A 143 11.18 -13.97 8.13
N LEU A 144 10.57 -13.08 8.92
CA LEU A 144 11.19 -12.51 10.12
C LEU A 144 11.45 -13.54 11.22
N HIS A 145 10.59 -14.55 11.36
CA HIS A 145 10.77 -15.62 12.34
C HIS A 145 11.92 -16.58 11.96
N GLU A 146 12.23 -16.70 10.66
CA GLU A 146 13.30 -17.56 10.15
C GLU A 146 14.70 -16.90 10.18
N LEU A 147 14.80 -15.61 10.53
CA LEU A 147 16.04 -14.82 10.62
C LEU A 147 16.59 -14.75 12.06
#